data_AF-A0A0W1A1T1-F1
#
_entry.id   AF-A0A0W1A1T1-F1
#
_cell.length_a   1.000
_cell.length_b   1.000
_cell.length_c   1.000
_cell.angle_alpha   90.00
_cell.angle_beta   90.00
_cell.angle_gamma   90.00
#
_symmetry.space_group_name_H-M   'P 1'
#
loop_
_entity.id
_entity.type
_entity.pdbx_description
1 polymer ?
#
loop_
_entity_poly.entity_id
_entity_poly.type
_entity_poly.pdbx_seq_one_letter_code
_entity_poly.pdbx_strand_id
1 'polypeptide(L)'
;MSTSKFDAVMNSVKSKAVSAKNSVKETVAKRITDTRWMHFVNEEIEKAAMSQGGKVDPLLRGAQLGISDKTSFDASAFDKVDAVRVGDYSGFNKDTKLPNGVSFVERLKDDKDDNEHKKFVRDKIKQSLAQPPELATVKKNFKGLSEDFKKLLAKVPQTYFAGDLTKFMAQEVTEARQKLVDQQQLELRQLTENFNDDSVNGFKSHFMQATGTDENDYPAAKKRVIDDLKASHTKQLQEFDNSSKESLKNLEQAASNQMLQIGLIRQTMIHNEKQRQNVLNVQQAYHERRKKEDPNYVMDPLRVDLDGSGDEIRLCGITLNDFERLYTNSGKEIIKTKNDETGTATWTISFGLKDRLQFYNNPVHDNLKADLLLMAQAVRSANPDDEITMNLKGFHSDEIAREKARVAYEACILAGYPPEKINIQINGKAIPVMWKKNDKGKDTEDIDDKALFKDHQHEYATLKKQSEEIIKGMGKFKPILVEKGGTTQEEMKQEVKGLRETRKLEEARLQQEAVDEERRVLQNN
;
A
#
# COMPACT_ATOMS: atom_id res chain seq x y z
N MET A 1 15.33 -66.41 -39.45
CA MET A 1 15.17 -64.96 -39.74
C MET A 1 16.55 -64.36 -39.85
N SER A 2 16.90 -63.71 -40.96
CA SER A 2 18.25 -63.19 -41.17
C SER A 2 18.54 -62.02 -40.22
N THR A 3 19.75 -62.02 -39.64
CA THR A 3 20.28 -60.96 -38.77
C THR A 3 20.10 -59.57 -39.36
N SER A 4 20.15 -59.43 -40.69
CA SER A 4 19.97 -58.13 -41.36
C SER A 4 18.59 -57.48 -41.16
N LYS A 5 17.52 -58.27 -40.97
CA LYS A 5 16.19 -57.71 -40.70
C LYS A 5 16.06 -57.20 -39.27
N PHE A 6 16.72 -57.84 -38.32
CA PHE A 6 16.74 -57.40 -36.92
C PHE A 6 17.55 -56.11 -36.76
N ASP A 7 18.70 -56.02 -37.41
CA ASP A 7 19.55 -54.82 -37.38
C ASP A 7 18.87 -53.61 -38.02
N ALA A 8 18.12 -53.82 -39.11
CA ALA A 8 17.34 -52.75 -39.75
C ALA A 8 16.24 -52.20 -38.83
N VAL A 9 15.55 -53.07 -38.08
CA VAL A 9 14.52 -52.65 -37.11
C VAL A 9 15.14 -51.92 -35.94
N MET A 10 16.25 -52.41 -35.38
CA MET A 10 16.92 -51.77 -34.25
C MET A 10 17.50 -50.40 -34.61
N ASN A 11 18.01 -50.23 -35.83
CA ASN A 11 18.48 -48.93 -36.32
C ASN A 11 17.33 -47.94 -36.55
N SER A 12 16.17 -48.41 -37.02
CA SER A 12 14.96 -47.58 -37.14
C SER A 12 14.42 -47.12 -35.78
N VAL A 13 14.42 -48.00 -34.78
CA VAL A 13 14.01 -47.65 -33.40
C VAL A 13 14.96 -46.64 -32.78
N LYS A 14 16.28 -46.83 -32.96
CA LYS A 14 17.29 -45.87 -32.47
C LYS A 14 17.16 -44.51 -33.16
N SER A 15 16.93 -44.45 -34.46
CA SER A 15 16.78 -43.16 -35.16
C SER A 15 15.50 -42.43 -34.74
N LYS A 16 14.38 -43.15 -34.54
CA LYS A 16 13.14 -42.58 -34.02
C LYS A 16 13.29 -42.09 -32.57
N ALA A 17 14.02 -42.81 -31.72
CA ALA A 17 14.29 -42.39 -30.35
C ALA A 17 15.18 -41.13 -30.30
N VAL A 18 16.17 -41.02 -31.18
CA VAL A 18 17.02 -39.82 -31.31
C VAL A 18 16.22 -38.63 -31.84
N SER A 19 15.37 -38.84 -32.86
CA SER A 19 14.48 -37.82 -33.41
C SER A 19 13.46 -37.31 -32.37
N ALA A 20 12.83 -38.20 -31.60
CA ALA A 20 11.93 -37.84 -30.51
C ALA A 20 12.66 -37.07 -29.39
N LYS A 21 13.89 -37.47 -29.05
CA LYS A 21 14.70 -36.78 -28.04
C LYS A 21 15.14 -35.39 -28.51
N ASN A 22 15.41 -35.23 -29.81
CA ASN A 22 15.76 -33.94 -30.41
C ASN A 22 14.53 -33.03 -30.55
N SER A 23 13.37 -33.56 -30.93
CA SER A 23 12.08 -32.85 -30.97
C SER A 23 11.63 -32.36 -29.59
N VAL A 24 11.77 -33.18 -28.55
CA VAL A 24 11.50 -32.77 -27.16
C VAL A 24 12.53 -31.73 -26.71
N LYS A 25 13.81 -31.88 -27.05
CA LYS A 25 14.83 -30.86 -26.78
C LYS A 25 14.54 -29.54 -27.50
N GLU A 26 14.11 -29.56 -28.75
CA GLU A 26 13.73 -28.35 -29.50
C GLU A 26 12.46 -27.70 -28.97
N THR A 27 11.48 -28.49 -28.51
CA THR A 27 10.23 -27.98 -27.92
C THR A 27 10.47 -27.40 -26.53
N VAL A 28 11.36 -28.00 -25.76
CA VAL A 28 11.80 -27.48 -24.45
C VAL A 28 12.72 -26.26 -24.63
N ALA A 29 13.63 -26.27 -25.60
CA ALA A 29 14.46 -25.11 -25.94
C ALA A 29 13.61 -23.93 -26.43
N LYS A 30 12.65 -24.16 -27.34
CA LYS A 30 11.70 -23.11 -27.78
C LYS A 30 10.82 -22.56 -26.66
N ARG A 31 10.52 -23.34 -25.61
CA ARG A 31 9.77 -22.86 -24.43
C ARG A 31 10.63 -22.08 -23.44
N ILE A 32 11.95 -22.28 -23.45
CA ILE A 32 12.89 -21.64 -22.53
C ILE A 32 13.46 -20.33 -23.10
N THR A 33 13.65 -20.23 -24.42
CA THR A 33 14.30 -19.08 -25.09
C THR A 33 13.39 -17.90 -25.41
N ASP A 34 12.10 -17.95 -25.08
CA ASP A 34 11.19 -16.88 -25.43
C ASP A 34 11.24 -15.82 -24.31
N THR A 35 11.73 -14.62 -24.62
CA THR A 35 11.58 -13.39 -23.81
C THR A 35 10.10 -13.13 -23.46
N ARG A 36 9.19 -13.74 -24.23
CA ARG A 36 7.78 -13.93 -23.93
C ARG A 36 7.51 -14.62 -22.61
N TRP A 37 8.34 -15.53 -22.10
CA TRP A 37 8.12 -16.21 -20.82
C TRP A 37 8.32 -15.24 -19.64
N MET A 38 9.29 -14.32 -19.71
CA MET A 38 9.52 -13.31 -18.66
C MET A 38 8.56 -12.13 -18.74
N HIS A 39 8.18 -11.71 -19.96
CA HIS A 39 7.01 -10.84 -20.12
C HIS A 39 5.75 -11.55 -19.64
N PHE A 40 5.56 -12.83 -19.92
CA PHE A 40 4.46 -13.66 -19.42
C PHE A 40 4.50 -13.83 -17.90
N VAL A 41 5.63 -13.80 -17.19
CA VAL A 41 5.60 -13.81 -15.72
C VAL A 41 5.01 -12.52 -15.17
N ASN A 42 5.49 -11.35 -15.60
CA ASN A 42 4.92 -10.08 -15.14
C ASN A 42 3.50 -9.87 -15.71
N GLU A 43 3.25 -10.24 -16.97
CA GLU A 43 1.99 -10.11 -17.68
C GLU A 43 0.96 -11.18 -17.26
N GLU A 44 1.36 -12.36 -16.76
CA GLU A 44 0.44 -13.36 -16.16
C GLU A 44 0.30 -13.17 -14.67
N ILE A 45 1.29 -12.65 -13.94
CA ILE A 45 1.03 -12.11 -12.60
C ILE A 45 0.03 -10.96 -12.73
N GLU A 46 0.21 -10.06 -13.71
CA GLU A 46 -0.74 -9.00 -14.03
C GLU A 46 -2.05 -9.51 -14.63
N LYS A 47 -2.11 -10.55 -15.49
CA LYS A 47 -3.36 -11.11 -16.07
C LYS A 47 -4.09 -12.04 -15.11
N ALA A 48 -3.40 -12.85 -14.32
CA ALA A 48 -4.00 -13.60 -13.22
C ALA A 48 -4.56 -12.63 -12.19
N ALA A 49 -3.89 -11.50 -11.97
CA ALA A 49 -4.36 -10.46 -11.08
C ALA A 49 -5.34 -9.45 -11.72
N MET A 50 -5.39 -9.35 -13.05
CA MET A 50 -6.28 -8.53 -13.87
C MET A 50 -6.84 -9.38 -15.03
N SER A 51 -7.85 -10.20 -14.79
CA SER A 51 -8.49 -10.88 -15.94
C SER A 51 -9.17 -9.85 -16.84
N GLN A 52 -9.03 -10.05 -18.15
CA GLN A 52 -9.65 -9.22 -19.17
C GLN A 52 -11.17 -9.13 -18.94
N GLY A 53 -11.64 -7.92 -18.61
CA GLY A 53 -13.07 -7.63 -18.40
C GLY A 53 -13.52 -7.57 -16.94
N GLY A 54 -12.62 -7.44 -15.97
CA GLY A 54 -12.98 -7.21 -14.56
C GLY A 54 -13.54 -8.42 -13.82
N LYS A 55 -13.45 -9.62 -14.41
CA LYS A 55 -13.76 -10.87 -13.72
C LYS A 55 -12.51 -11.33 -12.95
N VAL A 56 -12.67 -11.86 -11.75
CA VAL A 56 -11.53 -12.46 -11.01
C VAL A 56 -11.10 -13.74 -11.72
N ASP A 57 -9.79 -13.97 -11.89
CA ASP A 57 -9.27 -15.31 -12.17
C ASP A 57 -9.90 -16.28 -11.16
N PRO A 58 -10.69 -17.28 -11.60
CA PRO A 58 -11.29 -18.28 -10.70
C PRO A 58 -10.28 -18.86 -9.70
N LEU A 59 -9.00 -18.92 -10.06
CA LEU A 59 -7.90 -19.49 -9.29
C LEU A 59 -7.41 -18.59 -8.14
N LEU A 60 -7.71 -17.27 -8.16
CA LEU A 60 -7.42 -16.34 -7.05
C LEU A 60 -8.63 -16.08 -6.15
N ARG A 61 -9.84 -16.54 -6.52
CA ARG A 61 -11.06 -16.36 -5.72
C ARG A 61 -11.02 -17.07 -4.37
N GLY A 62 -10.16 -18.07 -4.22
CA GLY A 62 -9.97 -18.85 -2.99
C GLY A 62 -8.79 -18.39 -2.12
N ALA A 63 -7.97 -17.44 -2.57
CA ALA A 63 -6.83 -16.95 -1.78
C ALA A 63 -7.30 -15.95 -0.73
N GLN A 64 -7.04 -16.27 0.54
CA GLN A 64 -7.35 -15.44 1.68
C GLN A 64 -6.21 -14.42 1.87
N LEU A 65 -6.32 -13.28 1.18
CA LEU A 65 -5.38 -12.16 1.26
C LEU A 65 -5.41 -11.55 2.69
N GLY A 66 -4.33 -11.71 3.46
CA GLY A 66 -4.05 -10.98 4.72
C GLY A 66 -3.02 -9.83 4.71
N ILE A 67 -3.44 -8.62 5.03
CA ILE A 67 -2.57 -7.44 5.10
C ILE A 67 -1.51 -7.62 6.21
N SER A 68 -0.30 -7.11 6.01
CA SER A 68 0.77 -7.11 7.02
C SER A 68 0.31 -6.52 8.35
N ASP A 69 0.74 -7.10 9.47
CA ASP A 69 0.48 -6.60 10.82
C ASP A 69 1.08 -5.21 11.08
N LYS A 70 2.10 -4.84 10.29
CA LYS A 70 2.71 -3.50 10.30
C LYS A 70 1.89 -2.44 9.58
N THR A 71 0.88 -2.83 8.81
CA THR A 71 0.02 -1.85 8.14
C THR A 71 -0.77 -1.08 9.18
N SER A 72 -0.82 0.24 9.03
CA SER A 72 -1.54 1.13 9.92
C SER A 72 -2.49 2.02 9.14
N PHE A 73 -3.59 2.40 9.77
CA PHE A 73 -4.47 3.45 9.29
C PHE A 73 -4.25 4.71 10.13
N ASP A 74 -3.92 5.83 9.48
CA ASP A 74 -3.78 7.11 10.18
C ASP A 74 -5.15 7.78 10.30
N ALA A 75 -5.60 7.94 11.55
CA ALA A 75 -6.86 8.55 11.93
C ALA A 75 -6.73 10.04 12.33
N SER A 76 -5.60 10.69 12.05
CA SER A 76 -5.36 12.10 12.42
C SER A 76 -6.03 13.11 11.47
N ALA A 77 -6.88 12.68 10.53
CA ALA A 77 -7.48 13.56 9.53
C ALA A 77 -8.27 14.71 10.18
N PHE A 78 -9.00 14.44 11.27
CA PHE A 78 -9.71 15.48 12.01
C PHE A 78 -8.79 16.42 12.80
N ASP A 79 -7.63 15.96 13.27
CA ASP A 79 -6.66 16.84 13.93
C ASP A 79 -6.14 17.90 12.93
N LYS A 80 -5.95 17.52 11.66
CA LYS A 80 -5.58 18.45 10.57
C LYS A 80 -6.72 19.43 10.22
N VAL A 81 -7.97 18.97 10.24
CA VAL A 81 -9.15 19.84 10.07
C VAL A 81 -9.22 20.88 11.19
N ASP A 82 -9.08 20.45 12.44
CA ASP A 82 -9.20 21.32 13.60
C ASP A 82 -8.09 22.38 13.65
N ALA A 83 -6.88 22.07 13.15
CA ALA A 83 -5.78 23.01 13.03
C ALA A 83 -6.06 24.19 12.08
N VAL A 84 -6.98 24.03 11.11
CA VAL A 84 -7.35 25.07 10.13
C VAL A 84 -8.80 25.53 10.26
N ARG A 85 -9.47 25.14 11.34
CA ARG A 85 -10.90 25.43 11.55
C ARG A 85 -11.14 26.88 11.94
N VAL A 86 -12.16 27.48 11.35
CA VAL A 86 -12.72 28.76 11.81
C VAL A 86 -13.78 28.46 12.87
N GLY A 87 -13.44 28.63 14.15
CA GLY A 87 -14.38 28.41 15.26
C GLY A 87 -15.04 29.68 15.81
N ASP A 88 -14.47 30.83 15.48
CA ASP A 88 -14.93 32.15 15.89
C ASP A 88 -14.41 33.21 14.91
N TYR A 89 -14.63 34.49 15.22
CA TYR A 89 -14.19 35.62 14.41
C TYR A 89 -12.66 35.65 14.15
N SER A 90 -11.85 35.12 15.08
CA SER A 90 -10.40 35.18 15.01
C SER A 90 -9.81 34.14 14.04
N GLY A 91 -10.57 33.09 13.74
CA GLY A 91 -10.19 32.05 12.79
C GLY A 91 -10.29 32.47 11.32
N PHE A 92 -11.00 33.56 11.01
CA PHE A 92 -11.10 34.09 9.65
C PHE A 92 -9.74 34.57 9.12
N ASN A 93 -9.61 34.65 7.80
CA ASN A 93 -8.38 35.14 7.19
C ASN A 93 -8.17 36.61 7.56
N LYS A 94 -6.97 36.93 8.07
CA LYS A 94 -6.58 38.30 8.42
C LYS A 94 -6.63 39.24 7.21
N ASP A 95 -6.51 38.71 5.99
CA ASP A 95 -6.59 39.46 4.74
C ASP A 95 -8.02 39.72 4.25
N THR A 96 -9.05 39.24 4.98
CA THR A 96 -10.46 39.52 4.65
C THR A 96 -10.78 40.98 4.93
N LYS A 97 -10.49 41.84 3.95
CA LYS A 97 -10.72 43.29 4.03
C LYS A 97 -12.20 43.60 3.85
N LEU A 98 -12.74 44.48 4.69
CA LEU A 98 -14.06 45.06 4.52
C LEU A 98 -14.03 46.19 3.45
N PRO A 99 -15.19 46.69 2.97
CA PRO A 99 -15.24 47.74 1.95
C PRO A 99 -14.41 48.99 2.31
N ASN A 100 -14.32 49.32 3.60
CA ASN A 100 -13.49 50.40 4.14
C ASN A 100 -11.97 50.10 4.18
N GLY A 101 -11.52 48.95 3.64
CA GLY A 101 -10.12 48.56 3.51
C GLY A 101 -9.49 47.95 4.77
N VAL A 102 -10.17 47.99 5.92
CA VAL A 102 -9.70 47.42 7.19
C VAL A 102 -10.05 45.93 7.27
N SER A 103 -9.22 45.13 7.95
CA SER A 103 -9.49 43.70 8.14
C SER A 103 -10.73 43.47 9.01
N PHE A 104 -11.54 42.48 8.63
CA PHE A 104 -12.68 42.00 9.40
C PHE A 104 -12.27 41.57 10.82
N VAL A 105 -11.18 40.82 10.94
CA VAL A 105 -10.66 40.32 12.22
C VAL A 105 -10.18 41.47 13.11
N GLU A 106 -9.56 42.49 12.51
CA GLU A 106 -9.08 43.67 13.22
C GLU A 106 -10.24 44.51 13.77
N ARG A 107 -11.33 44.67 13.01
CA ARG A 107 -12.52 45.41 13.47
C ARG A 107 -13.24 44.73 14.63
N LEU A 108 -13.19 43.41 14.71
CA LEU A 108 -13.85 42.64 15.78
C LEU A 108 -12.91 42.27 16.93
N LYS A 109 -11.66 42.71 16.90
CA LYS A 109 -10.66 42.39 17.93
C LYS A 109 -11.16 42.82 19.32
N ASP A 110 -10.93 41.95 20.30
CA ASP A 110 -11.12 42.26 21.71
C ASP A 110 -9.98 43.20 22.17
N ASP A 111 -10.31 44.47 22.38
CA ASP A 111 -9.37 45.54 22.68
C ASP A 111 -9.99 46.62 23.58
N LYS A 112 -9.26 47.71 23.82
CA LYS A 112 -9.73 48.80 24.70
C LYS A 112 -10.96 49.53 24.17
N ASP A 113 -11.23 49.42 22.86
CA ASP A 113 -12.40 50.00 22.20
C ASP A 113 -13.49 48.93 22.01
N ASP A 114 -13.49 47.88 22.83
CA ASP A 114 -14.52 46.86 22.80
C ASP A 114 -15.87 47.44 23.24
N ASN A 115 -16.91 47.16 22.47
CA ASN A 115 -18.24 47.65 22.73
C ASN A 115 -19.27 46.53 22.58
N GLU A 116 -20.50 46.81 23.00
CA GLU A 116 -21.59 45.81 22.97
C GLU A 116 -21.83 45.28 21.56
N HIS A 117 -21.65 46.09 20.51
CA HIS A 117 -21.81 45.66 19.12
C HIS A 117 -20.74 44.66 18.69
N LYS A 118 -19.46 44.93 18.95
CA LYS A 118 -18.37 43.99 18.66
C LYS A 118 -18.57 42.67 19.40
N LYS A 119 -18.88 42.74 20.71
CA LYS A 119 -19.15 41.54 21.53
C LYS A 119 -20.32 40.73 20.98
N PHE A 120 -21.45 41.38 20.68
CA PHE A 120 -22.63 40.72 20.13
C PHE A 120 -22.32 40.00 18.81
N VAL A 121 -21.58 40.66 17.91
CA VAL A 121 -21.19 40.09 16.62
C VAL A 121 -20.27 38.88 16.83
N ARG A 122 -19.27 38.99 17.71
CA ARG A 122 -18.37 37.86 18.05
C ARG A 122 -19.15 36.67 18.60
N ASP A 123 -20.05 36.91 19.56
CA ASP A 123 -20.84 35.86 20.21
C ASP A 123 -21.77 35.17 19.21
N LYS A 124 -22.40 35.94 18.31
CA LYS A 124 -23.27 35.39 17.26
C LYS A 124 -22.50 34.60 16.19
N ILE A 125 -21.31 35.06 15.79
CA ILE A 125 -20.43 34.29 14.91
C ILE A 125 -20.03 32.98 15.59
N LYS A 126 -19.57 33.03 16.85
CA LYS A 126 -19.20 31.84 17.62
C LYS A 126 -20.38 30.86 17.76
N GLN A 127 -21.60 31.37 17.93
CA GLN A 127 -22.82 30.56 17.97
C GLN A 127 -23.11 29.91 16.61
N SER A 128 -23.02 30.65 15.50
CA SER A 128 -23.19 30.12 14.15
C SER A 128 -22.13 29.08 13.77
N LEU A 129 -20.95 29.19 14.35
CA LEU A 129 -19.82 28.29 14.13
C LEU A 129 -19.68 27.27 15.28
N ALA A 130 -20.75 26.99 16.02
CA ALA A 130 -20.71 25.98 17.07
C ALA A 130 -20.77 24.57 16.43
N GLN A 131 -19.88 23.67 16.86
CA GLN A 131 -19.89 22.29 16.37
C GLN A 131 -21.14 21.56 16.86
N PRO A 132 -21.88 20.84 16.00
CA PRO A 132 -22.99 20.02 16.43
C PRO A 132 -22.46 18.83 17.28
N PRO A 133 -23.18 18.41 18.34
CA PRO A 133 -22.76 17.31 19.21
C PRO A 133 -22.47 15.99 18.45
N GLU A 134 -23.17 15.76 17.34
CA GLU A 134 -22.94 14.60 16.47
C GLU A 134 -21.51 14.58 15.91
N LEU A 135 -20.95 15.73 15.52
CA LEU A 135 -19.61 15.80 14.95
C LEU A 135 -18.54 15.46 15.99
N ALA A 136 -18.71 15.88 17.25
CA ALA A 136 -17.80 15.50 18.33
C ALA A 136 -17.76 13.97 18.52
N THR A 137 -18.92 13.31 18.40
CA THR A 137 -19.00 11.85 18.45
C THR A 137 -18.30 11.19 17.25
N VAL A 138 -18.51 11.73 16.04
CA VAL A 138 -17.86 11.25 14.81
C VAL A 138 -16.34 11.40 14.90
N LYS A 139 -15.84 12.55 15.35
CA LYS A 139 -14.41 12.80 15.55
C LYS A 139 -13.77 11.80 16.51
N LYS A 140 -14.42 11.59 17.66
CA LYS A 140 -13.95 10.62 18.65
C LYS A 140 -13.91 9.20 18.08
N ASN A 141 -14.98 8.78 17.40
CA ASN A 141 -15.04 7.47 16.76
C ASN A 141 -13.98 7.32 15.66
N PHE A 142 -13.78 8.36 14.85
CA PHE A 142 -12.80 8.38 13.77
C PHE A 142 -11.38 8.27 14.33
N LYS A 143 -11.04 9.01 15.37
CA LYS A 143 -9.73 8.89 16.06
C LYS A 143 -9.48 7.49 16.61
N GLY A 144 -10.56 6.81 17.04
CA GLY A 144 -10.54 5.42 17.45
C GLY A 144 -10.39 4.40 16.33
N LEU A 145 -10.50 4.79 15.06
CA LEU A 145 -10.44 3.87 13.92
C LEU A 145 -9.08 3.20 13.76
N SER A 146 -7.97 3.84 14.14
CA SER A 146 -6.66 3.19 14.06
C SER A 146 -6.57 1.94 14.95
N GLU A 147 -7.21 1.97 16.13
CA GLU A 147 -7.28 0.83 17.03
C GLU A 147 -8.27 -0.23 16.52
N ASP A 148 -9.44 0.21 16.06
CA ASP A 148 -10.46 -0.68 15.48
C ASP A 148 -9.89 -1.42 14.26
N PHE A 149 -9.17 -0.69 13.39
CA PHE A 149 -8.46 -1.24 12.26
C PHE A 149 -7.46 -2.33 12.69
N LYS A 150 -6.64 -2.10 13.72
CA LYS A 150 -5.70 -3.13 14.22
C LYS A 150 -6.42 -4.38 14.72
N LYS A 151 -7.55 -4.22 15.42
CA LYS A 151 -8.36 -5.34 15.91
C LYS A 151 -9.00 -6.13 14.77
N LEU A 152 -9.56 -5.43 13.77
CA LEU A 152 -10.12 -6.06 12.57
C LEU A 152 -9.03 -6.72 11.72
N LEU A 153 -7.87 -6.07 11.57
CA LEU A 153 -6.71 -6.59 10.85
C LEU A 153 -6.21 -7.91 11.45
N ALA A 154 -6.23 -8.07 12.77
CA ALA A 154 -5.87 -9.33 13.43
C ALA A 154 -6.77 -10.51 13.04
N LYS A 155 -8.00 -10.21 12.59
CA LYS A 155 -8.97 -11.18 12.06
C LYS A 155 -8.84 -11.40 10.56
N VAL A 156 -7.96 -10.66 9.87
CA VAL A 156 -7.63 -10.90 8.48
C VAL A 156 -6.48 -11.93 8.40
N PRO A 157 -6.57 -12.97 7.54
CA PRO A 157 -7.63 -13.21 6.55
C PRO A 157 -8.73 -14.18 7.02
N GLN A 158 -8.82 -14.45 8.32
CA GLN A 158 -9.63 -15.52 8.90
C GLN A 158 -11.13 -15.25 8.78
N THR A 159 -11.58 -14.12 9.33
CA THR A 159 -12.98 -13.68 9.34
C THR A 159 -13.25 -12.73 8.20
N TYR A 160 -12.29 -11.85 7.92
CA TYR A 160 -12.42 -10.79 6.93
C TYR A 160 -11.33 -10.89 5.87
N PHE A 161 -11.63 -10.44 4.66
CA PHE A 161 -10.63 -10.27 3.63
C PHE A 161 -10.00 -8.88 3.73
N ALA A 162 -8.71 -8.78 3.35
CA ALA A 162 -8.00 -7.52 3.20
C ALA A 162 -8.84 -6.47 2.45
N GLY A 163 -9.49 -6.92 1.37
CA GLY A 163 -10.28 -6.05 0.53
C GLY A 163 -11.56 -5.52 1.19
N ASP A 164 -12.21 -6.33 2.02
CA ASP A 164 -13.40 -5.89 2.74
C ASP A 164 -13.02 -4.91 3.86
N LEU A 165 -11.89 -5.14 4.53
CA LEU A 165 -11.36 -4.18 5.50
C LEU A 165 -11.05 -2.83 4.82
N THR A 166 -10.38 -2.82 3.65
CA THR A 166 -10.13 -1.58 2.90
C THR A 166 -11.42 -0.87 2.50
N LYS A 167 -12.44 -1.61 2.02
CA LYS A 167 -13.77 -1.05 1.70
C LYS A 167 -14.44 -0.45 2.94
N PHE A 168 -14.38 -1.15 4.07
CA PHE A 168 -14.95 -0.70 5.33
C PHE A 168 -14.31 0.61 5.79
N MET A 169 -12.97 0.68 5.77
CA MET A 169 -12.25 1.91 6.12
C MET A 169 -12.60 3.08 5.18
N ALA A 170 -12.78 2.81 3.88
CA ALA A 170 -13.21 3.82 2.91
C ALA A 170 -14.65 4.32 3.16
N GLN A 171 -15.54 3.46 3.63
CA GLN A 171 -16.90 3.84 4.04
C GLN A 171 -16.85 4.75 5.27
N GLU A 172 -16.09 4.39 6.31
CA GLU A 172 -15.95 5.22 7.52
C GLU A 172 -15.36 6.61 7.20
N VAL A 173 -14.39 6.69 6.26
CA VAL A 173 -13.88 7.97 5.73
C VAL A 173 -14.96 8.77 5.03
N THR A 174 -15.78 8.12 4.20
CA THR A 174 -16.87 8.78 3.45
C THR A 174 -17.95 9.32 4.39
N GLU A 175 -18.35 8.54 5.40
CA GLU A 175 -19.34 8.96 6.39
C GLU A 175 -18.83 10.12 7.26
N ALA A 176 -17.57 10.05 7.71
CA ALA A 176 -16.94 11.14 8.46
C ALA A 176 -16.85 12.43 7.63
N ARG A 177 -16.47 12.32 6.35
CA ARG A 177 -16.45 13.44 5.41
C ARG A 177 -17.84 14.05 5.24
N GLN A 178 -18.87 13.23 5.09
CA GLN A 178 -20.24 13.72 4.93
C GLN A 178 -20.69 14.52 6.16
N LYS A 179 -20.38 14.04 7.37
CA LYS A 179 -20.71 14.75 8.62
C LYS A 179 -19.98 16.09 8.75
N LEU A 180 -18.76 16.20 8.22
CA LEU A 180 -18.05 17.47 8.13
C LEU A 180 -18.73 18.42 7.13
N VAL A 181 -19.16 17.92 5.97
CA VAL A 181 -19.92 18.71 4.98
C VAL A 181 -21.25 19.19 5.57
N ASP A 182 -22.00 18.33 6.26
CA ASP A 182 -23.28 18.68 6.90
C ASP A 182 -23.09 19.80 7.94
N GLN A 183 -22.03 19.70 8.75
CA GLN A 183 -21.66 20.75 9.69
C GLN A 183 -21.32 22.07 8.97
N GLN A 184 -20.55 22.03 7.89
CA GLN A 184 -20.15 23.23 7.16
C GLN A 184 -21.36 23.91 6.48
N GLN A 185 -22.32 23.13 6.00
CA GLN A 185 -23.58 23.64 5.48
C GLN A 185 -24.44 24.29 6.57
N LEU A 186 -24.49 23.69 7.77
CA LEU A 186 -25.20 24.25 8.91
C LEU A 186 -24.59 25.60 9.34
N GLU A 187 -23.26 25.67 9.47
CA GLU A 187 -22.54 26.89 9.84
C GLU A 187 -22.78 28.02 8.82
N LEU A 188 -22.70 27.71 7.51
CA LEU A 188 -22.99 28.69 6.46
C LEU A 188 -24.44 29.17 6.50
N ARG A 189 -25.39 28.27 6.75
CA ARG A 189 -26.82 28.62 6.86
C ARG A 189 -27.05 29.55 8.04
N GLN A 190 -26.60 29.16 9.24
CA GLN A 190 -26.79 29.94 10.46
C GLN A 190 -26.12 31.31 10.38
N LEU A 191 -24.91 31.40 9.81
CA LEU A 191 -24.23 32.68 9.65
C LEU A 191 -24.97 33.56 8.62
N THR A 192 -25.45 32.98 7.52
CA THR A 192 -26.24 33.71 6.51
C THR A 192 -27.57 34.20 7.06
N GLU A 193 -28.26 33.39 7.88
CA GLU A 193 -29.49 33.76 8.59
C GLU A 193 -29.24 34.93 9.56
N ASN A 194 -28.15 34.90 10.33
CA ASN A 194 -27.74 36.05 11.14
C ASN A 194 -27.52 37.29 10.27
N PHE A 195 -26.81 37.18 9.13
CA PHE A 195 -26.67 38.30 8.19
C PHE A 195 -27.97 38.72 7.46
N ASN A 196 -29.09 38.05 7.68
CA ASN A 196 -30.41 38.43 7.16
C ASN A 196 -31.33 38.97 8.26
N ASP A 197 -30.87 39.03 9.51
CA ASP A 197 -31.63 39.59 10.62
C ASP A 197 -31.66 41.13 10.53
N ASP A 198 -32.67 41.64 9.83
CA ASP A 198 -32.94 43.06 9.60
C ASP A 198 -33.67 43.74 10.79
N SER A 199 -33.78 43.09 11.94
CA SER A 199 -34.36 43.74 13.13
C SER A 199 -33.50 44.92 13.60
N VAL A 200 -34.11 45.93 14.24
CA VAL A 200 -33.45 47.19 14.64
C VAL A 200 -32.23 46.95 15.56
N ASN A 201 -32.31 45.91 16.40
CA ASN A 201 -31.22 45.43 17.26
C ASN A 201 -30.73 44.02 16.82
N GLY A 202 -30.88 43.73 15.52
CA GLY A 202 -30.48 42.47 14.92
C GLY A 202 -29.01 42.43 14.56
N PHE A 203 -28.55 41.26 14.13
CA PHE A 203 -27.14 41.05 13.81
C PHE A 203 -26.63 42.01 12.72
N LYS A 204 -27.42 42.36 11.71
CA LYS A 204 -27.03 43.35 10.70
C LYS A 204 -26.69 44.72 11.30
N SER A 205 -27.53 45.23 12.19
CA SER A 205 -27.34 46.52 12.86
C SER A 205 -26.07 46.53 13.71
N HIS A 206 -25.89 45.50 14.55
CA HIS A 206 -24.67 45.36 15.36
C HIS A 206 -23.42 45.16 14.49
N PHE A 207 -23.52 44.40 13.40
CA PHE A 207 -22.42 44.19 12.47
C PHE A 207 -21.97 45.52 11.86
N MET A 208 -22.88 46.30 11.27
CA MET A 208 -22.56 47.59 10.65
C MET A 208 -21.88 48.55 11.63
N GLN A 209 -22.37 48.62 12.87
CA GLN A 209 -21.79 49.45 13.92
C GLN A 209 -20.40 48.95 14.36
N ALA A 210 -20.21 47.63 14.51
CA ALA A 210 -18.94 47.04 14.90
C ALA A 210 -17.86 47.20 13.81
N THR A 211 -18.24 47.08 12.54
CA THR A 211 -17.31 47.13 11.40
C THR A 211 -17.13 48.51 10.79
N GLY A 212 -17.99 49.48 11.15
CA GLY A 212 -18.02 50.81 10.55
C GLY A 212 -18.38 50.76 9.07
N THR A 213 -19.28 49.85 8.68
CA THR A 213 -19.82 49.74 7.31
C THR A 213 -21.20 50.35 7.27
N ASP A 214 -21.55 51.03 6.18
CA ASP A 214 -22.90 51.56 5.97
C ASP A 214 -23.81 50.55 5.25
N GLU A 215 -25.07 50.94 5.03
CA GLU A 215 -26.09 50.12 4.37
C GLU A 215 -25.72 49.77 2.91
N ASN A 216 -24.96 50.64 2.22
CA ASN A 216 -24.53 50.41 0.84
C ASN A 216 -23.37 49.40 0.76
N ASP A 217 -22.47 49.45 1.74
CA ASP A 217 -21.30 48.57 1.86
C ASP A 217 -21.63 47.22 2.51
N TYR A 218 -22.72 47.14 3.28
CA TYR A 218 -23.12 45.93 4.01
C TYR A 218 -23.22 44.67 3.12
N PRO A 219 -23.88 44.68 1.94
CA PRO A 219 -23.94 43.50 1.07
C PRO A 219 -22.55 43.01 0.64
N ALA A 220 -21.61 43.93 0.37
CA ALA A 220 -20.23 43.58 0.01
C ALA A 220 -19.46 43.04 1.22
N ALA A 221 -19.62 43.64 2.40
CA ALA A 221 -19.00 43.15 3.64
C ALA A 221 -19.47 41.74 3.99
N LYS A 222 -20.79 41.50 3.98
CA LYS A 222 -21.41 40.19 4.14
C LYS A 222 -20.82 39.17 3.18
N LYS A 223 -20.78 39.50 1.89
CA LYS A 223 -20.26 38.61 0.85
C LYS A 223 -18.81 38.20 1.14
N ARG A 224 -17.94 39.15 1.53
CA ARG A 224 -16.53 38.86 1.83
C ARG A 224 -16.36 37.92 3.03
N VAL A 225 -17.12 38.12 4.11
CA VAL A 225 -17.08 37.23 5.28
C VAL A 225 -17.58 35.82 4.93
N ILE A 226 -18.70 35.72 4.19
CA ILE A 226 -19.24 34.43 3.75
C ILE A 226 -18.29 33.71 2.79
N ASP A 227 -17.68 34.42 1.86
CA ASP A 227 -16.74 33.84 0.89
C ASP A 227 -15.45 33.37 1.58
N ASP A 228 -14.95 34.08 2.60
CA ASP A 228 -13.82 33.64 3.41
C ASP A 228 -14.14 32.36 4.22
N LEU A 229 -15.34 32.28 4.83
CA LEU A 229 -15.78 31.06 5.50
C LEU A 229 -15.86 29.87 4.53
N LYS A 230 -16.40 30.07 3.32
CA LYS A 230 -16.43 29.03 2.27
C LYS A 230 -15.02 28.60 1.85
N ALA A 231 -14.09 29.54 1.74
CA ALA A 231 -12.70 29.24 1.42
C ALA A 231 -12.05 28.39 2.53
N SER A 232 -12.30 28.73 3.80
CA SER A 232 -11.84 27.92 4.94
C SER A 232 -12.47 26.52 4.94
N HIS A 233 -13.77 26.39 4.72
CA HIS A 233 -14.45 25.09 4.61
C HIS A 233 -13.84 24.21 3.51
N THR A 234 -13.52 24.82 2.37
CA THR A 234 -12.84 24.14 1.26
C THR A 234 -11.46 23.63 1.68
N LYS A 235 -10.68 24.47 2.38
CA LYS A 235 -9.36 24.08 2.90
C LYS A 235 -9.45 22.94 3.93
N GLN A 236 -10.40 23.01 4.87
CA GLN A 236 -10.66 21.95 5.85
C GLN A 236 -10.97 20.61 5.15
N LEU A 237 -11.85 20.61 4.15
CA LEU A 237 -12.18 19.40 3.38
C LEU A 237 -10.97 18.87 2.61
N GLN A 238 -10.12 19.74 2.05
CA GLN A 238 -8.89 19.34 1.38
C GLN A 238 -7.90 18.66 2.34
N GLU A 239 -7.70 19.22 3.53
CA GLU A 239 -6.83 18.60 4.55
C GLU A 239 -7.35 17.23 4.98
N PHE A 240 -8.66 17.11 5.20
CA PHE A 240 -9.31 15.84 5.50
C PHE A 240 -9.12 14.82 4.37
N ASP A 241 -9.41 15.23 3.13
CA ASP A 241 -9.33 14.38 1.94
C ASP A 241 -7.89 13.93 1.69
N ASN A 242 -6.90 14.80 1.83
CA ASN A 242 -5.49 14.47 1.63
C ASN A 242 -5.01 13.44 2.67
N SER A 243 -5.30 13.69 3.95
CA SER A 243 -4.91 12.79 5.03
C SER A 243 -5.57 11.42 4.90
N SER A 244 -6.86 11.38 4.56
CA SER A 244 -7.60 10.13 4.44
C SER A 244 -7.22 9.35 3.18
N LYS A 245 -6.96 10.04 2.06
CA LYS A 245 -6.50 9.40 0.80
C LYS A 245 -5.14 8.74 0.97
N GLU A 246 -4.21 9.36 1.69
CA GLU A 246 -2.90 8.76 1.96
C GLU A 246 -3.03 7.45 2.74
N SER A 247 -3.83 7.45 3.82
CA SER A 247 -4.14 6.25 4.60
C SER A 247 -4.78 5.14 3.75
N LEU A 248 -5.80 5.46 2.96
CA LEU A 248 -6.46 4.48 2.08
C LEU A 248 -5.51 3.95 1.00
N LYS A 249 -4.68 4.81 0.41
CA LYS A 249 -3.66 4.42 -0.56
C LYS A 249 -2.66 3.44 0.06
N ASN A 250 -2.22 3.68 1.29
CA ASN A 250 -1.31 2.76 2.00
C ASN A 250 -1.96 1.40 2.24
N LEU A 251 -3.26 1.35 2.58
CA LEU A 251 -4.01 0.09 2.70
C LEU A 251 -4.13 -0.64 1.36
N GLU A 252 -4.51 0.07 0.29
CA GLU A 252 -4.59 -0.47 -1.06
C GLU A 252 -3.24 -1.03 -1.52
N GLN A 253 -2.15 -0.29 -1.28
CA GLN A 253 -0.80 -0.71 -1.62
C GLN A 253 -0.37 -1.94 -0.81
N ALA A 254 -0.71 -2.01 0.48
CA ALA A 254 -0.41 -3.20 1.30
C ALA A 254 -1.16 -4.45 0.80
N ALA A 255 -2.44 -4.30 0.44
CA ALA A 255 -3.23 -5.38 -0.15
C ALA A 255 -2.69 -5.79 -1.53
N SER A 256 -2.29 -4.82 -2.37
CA SER A 256 -1.63 -5.06 -3.65
C SER A 256 -0.32 -5.83 -3.50
N ASN A 257 0.54 -5.40 -2.58
CA ASN A 257 1.82 -6.04 -2.32
C ASN A 257 1.65 -7.48 -1.88
N GLN A 258 0.65 -7.76 -1.06
CA GLN A 258 0.33 -9.13 -0.71
C GLN A 258 -0.14 -9.95 -1.92
N MET A 259 -1.00 -9.39 -2.76
CA MET A 259 -1.48 -10.12 -3.94
C MET A 259 -0.30 -10.51 -4.85
N LEU A 260 0.71 -9.64 -4.97
CA LEU A 260 1.97 -9.95 -5.64
C LEU A 260 2.74 -11.08 -4.93
N GLN A 261 2.84 -11.07 -3.59
CA GLN A 261 3.46 -12.17 -2.83
C GLN A 261 2.77 -13.51 -3.08
N ILE A 262 1.44 -13.54 -3.03
CA ILE A 262 0.63 -14.74 -3.25
C ILE A 262 0.76 -15.22 -4.70
N GLY A 263 0.77 -14.31 -5.66
CA GLY A 263 1.05 -14.62 -7.07
C GLY A 263 2.40 -15.32 -7.25
N LEU A 264 3.45 -14.79 -6.60
CA LEU A 264 4.79 -15.36 -6.64
C LEU A 264 4.85 -16.76 -6.01
N ILE A 265 4.25 -16.94 -4.82
CA ILE A 265 4.17 -18.24 -4.14
C ILE A 265 3.44 -19.25 -5.02
N ARG A 266 2.27 -18.87 -5.56
CA ARG A 266 1.47 -19.74 -6.43
C ARG A 266 2.24 -20.17 -7.68
N GLN A 267 2.86 -19.21 -8.37
CA GLN A 267 3.60 -19.49 -9.59
C GLN A 267 4.72 -20.51 -9.35
N THR A 268 5.45 -20.35 -8.26
CA THR A 268 6.54 -21.25 -7.91
C THR A 268 6.04 -22.64 -7.46
N MET A 269 4.88 -22.73 -6.80
CA MET A 269 4.26 -24.02 -6.44
C MET A 269 3.79 -24.85 -7.64
N ILE A 270 3.24 -24.19 -8.67
CA ILE A 270 2.70 -24.89 -9.86
C ILE A 270 3.82 -25.60 -10.62
N HIS A 271 5.00 -24.98 -10.66
CA HIS A 271 6.13 -25.47 -11.45
C HIS A 271 7.21 -26.21 -10.65
N ASN A 272 7.13 -26.21 -9.31
CA ASN A 272 8.11 -26.88 -8.46
C ASN A 272 7.49 -27.63 -7.28
N GLU A 273 7.61 -28.96 -7.30
CA GLU A 273 7.10 -29.85 -6.24
C GLU A 273 7.75 -29.59 -4.87
N LYS A 274 9.05 -29.27 -4.82
CA LYS A 274 9.71 -28.92 -3.56
C LYS A 274 9.14 -27.64 -2.97
N GLN A 275 8.83 -26.66 -3.83
CA GLN A 275 8.16 -25.44 -3.38
C GLN A 275 6.74 -25.72 -2.89
N ARG A 276 6.00 -26.61 -3.56
CA ARG A 276 4.68 -27.04 -3.09
C ARG A 276 4.73 -27.64 -1.69
N GLN A 277 5.65 -28.57 -1.45
CA GLN A 277 5.84 -29.18 -0.13
C GLN A 277 6.27 -28.13 0.92
N ASN A 278 7.13 -27.19 0.53
CA ASN A 278 7.53 -26.09 1.40
C ASN A 278 6.34 -25.21 1.82
N VAL A 279 5.45 -24.87 0.88
CA VAL A 279 4.22 -24.12 1.18
C VAL A 279 3.29 -24.89 2.10
N LEU A 280 3.08 -26.20 1.85
CA LEU A 280 2.30 -27.08 2.72
C LEU A 280 2.83 -27.06 4.16
N ASN A 281 4.14 -27.17 4.34
CA ASN A 281 4.77 -27.14 5.65
C ASN A 281 4.58 -25.79 6.37
N VAL A 282 4.77 -24.67 5.65
CA VAL A 282 4.57 -23.33 6.22
C VAL A 282 3.10 -23.11 6.61
N GLN A 283 2.17 -23.56 5.77
CA GLN A 283 0.73 -23.44 6.02
C GLN A 283 0.28 -24.32 7.21
N GLN A 284 0.85 -25.52 7.35
CA GLN A 284 0.62 -26.37 8.53
C GLN A 284 1.16 -25.72 9.81
N ALA A 285 2.40 -25.20 9.79
CA ALA A 285 2.99 -24.52 10.94
C ALA A 285 2.18 -23.28 11.35
N TYR A 286 1.69 -22.51 10.38
CA TYR A 286 0.77 -21.40 10.63
C TYR A 286 -0.49 -21.87 11.36
N HIS A 287 -1.12 -22.94 10.88
CA HIS A 287 -2.34 -23.49 11.50
C HIS A 287 -2.09 -24.00 12.93
N GLU A 288 -0.96 -24.65 13.19
CA GLU A 288 -0.60 -25.12 14.53
C GLU A 288 -0.37 -23.95 15.52
N ARG A 289 0.25 -22.85 15.07
CA ARG A 289 0.37 -21.63 15.90
C ARG A 289 -1.00 -21.06 16.22
N ARG A 290 -1.88 -20.95 15.21
CA ARG A 290 -3.23 -20.40 15.40
C ARG A 290 -4.12 -21.25 16.29
N LYS A 291 -4.07 -22.58 16.20
CA LYS A 291 -4.80 -23.47 17.13
C LYS A 291 -4.39 -23.31 18.60
N LYS A 292 -3.15 -22.85 18.85
CA LYS A 292 -2.70 -22.53 20.22
C LYS A 292 -3.29 -21.21 20.72
N GLU A 293 -3.48 -20.24 19.82
CA GLU A 293 -4.08 -18.93 20.13
C GLU A 293 -5.61 -19.03 20.28
N ASP A 294 -6.26 -19.82 19.41
CA ASP A 294 -7.69 -20.08 19.41
C ASP A 294 -7.94 -21.60 19.22
N PRO A 295 -8.29 -22.34 20.29
CA PRO A 295 -8.58 -23.77 20.22
C PRO A 295 -9.73 -24.15 19.28
N ASN A 296 -10.62 -23.19 18.97
CA ASN A 296 -11.73 -23.40 18.04
C ASN A 296 -11.34 -23.10 16.58
N TYR A 297 -10.06 -22.80 16.31
CA TYR A 297 -9.59 -22.51 14.96
C TYR A 297 -9.75 -23.72 14.04
N VAL A 298 -10.59 -23.55 13.02
CA VAL A 298 -10.79 -24.49 11.91
C VAL A 298 -10.19 -23.88 10.64
N MET A 299 -9.19 -24.54 10.06
CA MET A 299 -8.71 -24.18 8.73
C MET A 299 -9.65 -24.73 7.67
N ASP A 300 -9.89 -23.95 6.62
CA ASP A 300 -10.23 -24.55 5.33
C ASP A 300 -8.98 -25.29 4.81
N PRO A 301 -9.04 -26.61 4.54
CA PRO A 301 -7.86 -27.35 4.11
C PRO A 301 -7.28 -26.76 2.82
N LEU A 302 -5.95 -26.63 2.74
CA LEU A 302 -5.27 -26.29 1.49
C LEU A 302 -5.63 -27.37 0.47
N ARG A 303 -6.46 -27.02 -0.52
CA ARG A 303 -6.67 -27.85 -1.72
C ARG A 303 -5.74 -27.36 -2.81
N VAL A 304 -5.09 -28.30 -3.48
CA VAL A 304 -4.32 -28.11 -4.70
C VAL A 304 -4.75 -29.26 -5.61
N ASP A 305 -5.83 -29.05 -6.36
CA ASP A 305 -6.17 -29.98 -7.44
C ASP A 305 -5.29 -29.66 -8.67
N LEU A 306 -4.93 -30.66 -9.46
CA LEU A 306 -4.04 -30.53 -10.64
C LEU A 306 -4.72 -31.00 -11.91
N ASP A 307 -6.01 -31.25 -11.82
CA ASP A 307 -6.80 -32.08 -12.69
C ASP A 307 -7.53 -31.23 -13.74
N GLY A 308 -7.16 -29.96 -13.91
CA GLY A 308 -7.72 -29.09 -14.96
C GLY A 308 -9.25 -28.97 -14.94
N SER A 309 -9.88 -29.35 -13.82
CA SER A 309 -11.34 -29.46 -13.68
C SER A 309 -11.95 -28.27 -12.94
N GLY A 310 -11.12 -27.39 -12.36
CA GLY A 310 -11.57 -26.15 -11.70
C GLY A 310 -10.76 -25.81 -10.45
N ASP A 311 -9.45 -26.01 -10.51
CA ASP A 311 -8.60 -26.23 -9.34
C ASP A 311 -8.33 -24.95 -8.51
N GLU A 312 -8.99 -24.81 -7.35
CA GLU A 312 -8.73 -23.70 -6.41
C GLU A 312 -7.50 -23.99 -5.53
N ILE A 313 -6.41 -23.24 -5.71
CA ILE A 313 -5.32 -23.17 -4.73
C ILE A 313 -5.71 -22.15 -3.65
N ARG A 314 -5.99 -22.62 -2.42
CA ARG A 314 -6.36 -21.75 -1.29
C ARG A 314 -5.18 -21.45 -0.36
N LEU A 315 -4.40 -20.42 -0.69
CA LEU A 315 -3.39 -19.89 0.22
C LEU A 315 -4.06 -18.98 1.27
N CYS A 316 -3.88 -19.30 2.55
CA CYS A 316 -4.44 -18.52 3.66
C CYS A 316 -3.37 -18.19 4.69
N GLY A 317 -3.27 -16.91 5.05
CA GLY A 317 -2.54 -16.44 6.24
C GLY A 317 -1.02 -16.58 6.18
N ILE A 318 -0.45 -16.96 5.04
CA ILE A 318 1.00 -17.04 4.83
C ILE A 318 1.50 -15.88 3.97
N THR A 319 2.69 -15.40 4.28
CA THR A 319 3.41 -14.34 3.58
C THR A 319 4.78 -14.83 3.12
N LEU A 320 5.46 -14.12 2.22
CA LEU A 320 6.86 -14.44 1.90
C LEU A 320 7.79 -14.35 3.13
N ASN A 321 7.35 -13.68 4.21
CA ASN A 321 8.12 -13.58 5.42
C ASN A 321 8.12 -14.86 6.28
N ASP A 322 7.15 -15.75 6.07
CA ASP A 322 7.04 -17.03 6.75
C ASP A 322 7.95 -18.12 6.15
N PHE A 323 8.56 -17.86 5.00
CA PHE A 323 9.45 -18.79 4.31
C PHE A 323 10.91 -18.55 4.70
N GLU A 324 11.57 -19.57 5.25
CA GLU A 324 13.03 -19.60 5.42
C GLU A 324 13.76 -19.85 4.10
N ARG A 325 13.08 -20.51 3.15
CA ARG A 325 13.62 -20.86 1.85
C ARG A 325 12.52 -20.79 0.80
N LEU A 326 12.89 -20.50 -0.44
CA LEU A 326 12.06 -20.63 -1.63
C LEU A 326 12.79 -21.50 -2.64
N TYR A 327 12.05 -22.20 -3.50
CA TYR A 327 12.63 -22.92 -4.62
C TYR A 327 12.26 -22.26 -5.94
N THR A 328 13.27 -22.02 -6.77
CA THR A 328 13.08 -21.47 -8.10
C THR A 328 12.47 -22.49 -9.05
N ASN A 329 11.97 -22.05 -10.22
CA ASN A 329 11.45 -22.97 -11.23
C ASN A 329 12.54 -23.92 -11.78
N SER A 330 13.82 -23.53 -11.72
CA SER A 330 14.95 -24.40 -12.07
C SER A 330 15.33 -25.39 -10.95
N GLY A 331 14.66 -25.31 -9.79
CA GLY A 331 14.90 -26.16 -8.63
C GLY A 331 16.01 -25.69 -7.70
N LYS A 332 16.55 -24.46 -7.89
CA LYS A 332 17.54 -23.87 -6.99
C LYS A 332 16.87 -23.40 -5.72
N GLU A 333 17.63 -23.44 -4.63
CA GLU A 333 17.18 -22.96 -3.33
C GLU A 333 17.62 -21.52 -3.14
N ILE A 334 16.67 -20.66 -2.82
CA ILE A 334 16.89 -19.31 -2.31
C ILE A 334 16.69 -19.37 -0.81
N ILE A 335 17.74 -19.14 -0.04
CA ILE A 335 17.73 -19.20 1.43
C ILE A 335 17.61 -17.77 1.97
N LYS A 336 16.64 -17.57 2.86
CA LYS A 336 16.45 -16.33 3.61
C LYS A 336 17.12 -16.46 4.97
N THR A 337 18.02 -15.55 5.27
CA THR A 337 18.68 -15.44 6.58
C THR A 337 18.34 -14.08 7.18
N LYS A 338 17.81 -14.06 8.40
CA LYS A 338 17.58 -12.82 9.15
C LYS A 338 18.82 -12.50 9.96
N ASN A 339 19.23 -11.25 9.94
CA ASN A 339 20.19 -10.72 10.90
C ASN A 339 19.41 -10.25 12.14
N ASP A 340 19.66 -10.89 13.28
CA ASP A 340 18.93 -10.60 14.53
C ASP A 340 19.26 -9.21 15.11
N GLU A 341 20.42 -8.63 14.78
CA GLU A 341 20.85 -7.32 15.28
C GLU A 341 20.25 -6.16 14.48
N THR A 342 20.17 -6.30 13.16
CA THR A 342 19.67 -5.25 12.26
C THR A 342 18.22 -5.47 11.81
N GLY A 343 17.66 -6.66 12.05
CA GLY A 343 16.35 -7.07 11.55
C GLY A 343 16.28 -7.24 10.03
N THR A 344 17.40 -7.09 9.30
CA THR A 344 17.45 -7.17 7.84
C THR A 344 17.55 -8.62 7.36
N ALA A 345 16.83 -8.95 6.29
CA ALA A 345 16.86 -10.28 5.69
C ALA A 345 17.77 -10.31 4.46
N THR A 346 18.74 -11.22 4.45
CA THR A 346 19.57 -11.51 3.28
C THR A 346 19.04 -12.75 2.56
N TRP A 347 18.83 -12.63 1.26
CA TRP A 347 18.39 -13.73 0.39
C TRP A 347 19.58 -14.21 -0.43
N THR A 348 19.90 -15.51 -0.33
CA THR A 348 21.07 -16.10 -0.97
C THR A 348 20.67 -17.26 -1.88
N ILE A 349 21.17 -17.24 -3.11
CA ILE A 349 21.10 -18.37 -4.04
C ILE A 349 22.52 -18.82 -4.38
N SER A 350 22.77 -20.13 -4.33
CA SER A 350 24.08 -20.72 -4.63
C SER A 350 24.06 -21.48 -5.94
N PHE A 351 25.03 -21.16 -6.81
CA PHE A 351 25.25 -21.87 -8.08
C PHE A 351 26.49 -22.76 -7.98
N GLY A 352 26.31 -24.06 -8.19
CA GLY A 352 27.35 -25.07 -8.04
C GLY A 352 28.31 -25.14 -9.23
N LEU A 353 29.42 -25.88 -9.09
CA LEU A 353 30.44 -26.05 -10.14
C LEU A 353 29.90 -26.64 -11.46
N LYS A 354 28.88 -27.51 -11.41
CA LYS A 354 28.23 -28.04 -12.62
C LYS A 354 27.40 -26.97 -13.34
N ASP A 355 26.79 -26.05 -12.59
CA ASP A 355 26.16 -24.86 -13.16
C ASP A 355 27.24 -23.93 -13.72
N ARG A 356 28.41 -23.85 -13.06
CA ARG A 356 29.61 -23.16 -13.55
C ARG A 356 30.12 -23.64 -14.90
N LEU A 357 30.06 -24.95 -15.16
CA LEU A 357 30.46 -25.53 -16.45
C LEU A 357 29.39 -25.37 -17.54
N GLN A 358 28.10 -25.37 -17.16
CA GLN A 358 27.00 -25.02 -18.07
C GLN A 358 26.97 -23.52 -18.40
N PHE A 359 27.68 -22.67 -17.64
CA PHE A 359 27.87 -21.25 -17.95
C PHE A 359 28.83 -20.98 -19.11
N TYR A 360 29.62 -21.96 -19.56
CA TYR A 360 30.62 -21.75 -20.62
C TYR A 360 30.10 -22.04 -22.03
N ASN A 361 29.01 -22.79 -22.23
CA ASN A 361 28.69 -23.37 -23.56
C ASN A 361 27.19 -23.61 -23.88
N ASN A 362 26.21 -22.98 -23.22
CA ASN A 362 24.80 -23.33 -23.43
C ASN A 362 23.85 -22.11 -23.46
N PRO A 363 22.79 -22.05 -24.31
CA PRO A 363 21.66 -21.11 -24.23
C PRO A 363 20.86 -21.12 -22.90
N VAL A 364 21.42 -21.67 -21.83
CA VAL A 364 20.88 -21.72 -20.46
C VAL A 364 21.06 -20.38 -19.73
N HIS A 365 21.38 -19.30 -20.44
CA HIS A 365 21.34 -17.93 -19.91
C HIS A 365 19.97 -17.58 -19.31
N ASP A 366 18.89 -18.17 -19.82
CA ASP A 366 17.52 -17.91 -19.38
C ASP A 366 17.21 -18.43 -17.98
N ASN A 367 17.81 -19.56 -17.56
CA ASN A 367 17.54 -20.12 -16.23
C ASN A 367 18.18 -19.27 -15.12
N LEU A 368 19.39 -18.77 -15.34
CA LEU A 368 20.07 -17.91 -14.36
C LEU A 368 19.32 -16.58 -14.20
N LYS A 369 18.97 -15.94 -15.31
CA LYS A 369 18.23 -14.67 -15.27
C LYS A 369 16.85 -14.87 -14.62
N ALA A 370 16.15 -15.96 -14.93
CA ALA A 370 14.87 -16.29 -14.30
C ALA A 370 15.02 -16.56 -12.78
N ASP A 371 16.06 -17.27 -12.35
CA ASP A 371 16.33 -17.53 -10.94
C ASP A 371 16.65 -16.24 -10.17
N LEU A 372 17.48 -15.36 -10.76
CA LEU A 372 17.80 -14.05 -10.19
C LEU A 372 16.60 -13.11 -10.19
N LEU A 373 15.76 -13.15 -11.23
CA LEU A 373 14.51 -12.40 -11.32
C LEU A 373 13.55 -12.82 -10.21
N LEU A 374 13.36 -14.13 -10.02
CA LEU A 374 12.51 -14.65 -8.95
C LEU A 374 13.02 -14.23 -7.56
N MET A 375 14.34 -14.28 -7.35
CA MET A 375 14.94 -13.80 -6.11
C MET A 375 14.70 -12.29 -5.91
N ALA A 376 14.92 -11.47 -6.94
CA ALA A 376 14.66 -10.03 -6.88
C ALA A 376 13.18 -9.71 -6.63
N GLN A 377 12.26 -10.43 -7.29
CA GLN A 377 10.83 -10.34 -7.06
C GLN A 377 10.47 -10.74 -5.62
N ALA A 378 11.07 -11.80 -5.07
CA ALA A 378 10.85 -12.20 -3.68
C ALA A 378 11.33 -11.15 -2.68
N VAL A 379 12.52 -10.56 -2.91
CA VAL A 379 13.05 -9.46 -2.08
C VAL A 379 12.10 -8.26 -2.14
N ARG A 380 11.66 -7.86 -3.34
CA ARG A 380 10.78 -6.70 -3.54
C ARG A 380 9.41 -6.94 -2.91
N SER A 381 8.83 -8.10 -3.13
CA SER A 381 7.52 -8.44 -2.58
C SER A 381 7.57 -8.53 -1.05
N ALA A 382 8.72 -8.88 -0.46
CA ALA A 382 8.93 -8.80 0.98
C ALA A 382 9.13 -7.36 1.48
N ASN A 383 9.87 -6.53 0.73
CA ASN A 383 10.18 -5.12 1.04
C ASN A 383 10.08 -4.22 -0.22
N PRO A 384 8.89 -3.68 -0.52
CA PRO A 384 8.60 -3.05 -1.82
C PRO A 384 9.21 -1.66 -1.99
N ASP A 385 9.52 -0.96 -0.89
CA ASP A 385 10.03 0.41 -0.91
C ASP A 385 11.56 0.50 -0.78
N ASP A 386 12.24 -0.63 -0.58
CA ASP A 386 13.67 -0.69 -0.30
C ASP A 386 14.55 -0.71 -1.55
N GLU A 387 15.83 -0.38 -1.37
CA GLU A 387 16.88 -0.64 -2.35
C GLU A 387 17.30 -2.12 -2.35
N ILE A 388 17.78 -2.61 -3.50
CA ILE A 388 18.32 -3.96 -3.62
C ILE A 388 19.83 -3.92 -3.83
N THR A 389 20.56 -4.64 -2.97
CA THR A 389 22.00 -4.87 -3.15
C THR A 389 22.26 -6.33 -3.53
N MET A 390 22.69 -6.56 -4.78
CA MET A 390 23.11 -7.89 -5.26
C MET A 390 24.61 -8.07 -5.05
N ASN A 391 25.00 -9.00 -4.18
CA ASN A 391 26.41 -9.33 -3.93
C ASN A 391 26.80 -10.64 -4.63
N LEU A 392 27.59 -10.52 -5.71
CA LEU A 392 28.10 -11.62 -6.52
C LEU A 392 29.48 -12.06 -6.01
N LYS A 393 29.59 -13.25 -5.43
CA LYS A 393 30.84 -13.77 -4.84
C LYS A 393 31.38 -15.00 -5.57
N GLY A 394 32.70 -15.19 -5.50
CA GLY A 394 33.36 -16.43 -5.90
C GLY A 394 33.69 -16.54 -7.39
N PHE A 395 33.86 -15.39 -8.05
CA PHE A 395 34.30 -15.27 -9.45
C PHE A 395 35.81 -15.04 -9.50
N HIS A 396 36.50 -15.79 -10.38
CA HIS A 396 37.96 -15.68 -10.61
C HIS A 396 38.29 -14.83 -11.84
N SER A 397 37.34 -14.65 -12.77
CA SER A 397 37.48 -13.82 -13.97
C SER A 397 36.61 -12.58 -13.84
N ASP A 398 37.22 -11.41 -14.00
CA ASP A 398 36.55 -10.11 -13.92
C ASP A 398 35.53 -9.92 -15.05
N GLU A 399 35.82 -10.42 -16.25
CA GLU A 399 34.92 -10.33 -17.42
C GLU A 399 33.63 -11.12 -17.17
N ILE A 400 33.76 -12.36 -16.71
CA ILE A 400 32.61 -13.20 -16.37
C ILE A 400 31.82 -12.57 -15.22
N ALA A 401 32.51 -12.05 -14.21
CA ALA A 401 31.86 -11.41 -13.08
C ALA A 401 31.04 -10.17 -13.51
N ARG A 402 31.57 -9.36 -14.44
CA ARG A 402 30.86 -8.20 -15.02
C ARG A 402 29.64 -8.61 -15.82
N GLU A 403 29.75 -9.63 -16.67
CA GLU A 403 28.59 -10.12 -17.44
C GLU A 403 27.49 -10.66 -16.50
N LYS A 404 27.85 -11.35 -15.42
CA LYS A 404 26.86 -11.80 -14.43
C LYS A 404 26.28 -10.65 -13.61
N ALA A 405 27.07 -9.63 -13.30
CA ALA A 405 26.58 -8.40 -12.70
C ALA A 405 25.56 -7.70 -13.63
N ARG A 406 25.78 -7.68 -14.94
CA ARG A 406 24.84 -7.16 -15.95
C ARG A 406 23.52 -7.93 -15.93
N VAL A 407 23.57 -9.26 -15.95
CA VAL A 407 22.37 -10.13 -15.87
C VAL A 407 21.62 -9.95 -14.54
N ALA A 408 22.34 -9.81 -13.42
CA ALA A 408 21.72 -9.52 -12.12
C ALA A 408 21.03 -8.15 -12.09
N TYR A 409 21.66 -7.14 -12.70
CA TYR A 409 21.07 -5.81 -12.86
C TYR A 409 19.80 -5.85 -13.72
N GLU A 410 19.85 -6.52 -14.87
CA GLU A 410 18.67 -6.76 -15.72
C GLU A 410 17.53 -7.45 -14.97
N ALA A 411 17.84 -8.47 -14.17
CA ALA A 411 16.86 -9.16 -13.37
C ALA A 411 16.20 -8.25 -12.32
N CYS A 412 16.94 -7.32 -11.72
CA CYS A 412 16.39 -6.33 -10.78
C CYS A 412 15.46 -5.33 -11.49
N ILE A 413 15.83 -4.85 -12.68
CA ILE A 413 14.99 -3.98 -13.50
C ILE A 413 13.68 -4.68 -13.88
N LEU A 414 13.76 -5.92 -14.36
CA LEU A 414 12.57 -6.72 -14.71
C LEU A 414 11.72 -7.09 -13.48
N ALA A 415 12.37 -7.19 -12.32
CA ALA A 415 11.71 -7.25 -11.03
C ALA A 415 11.19 -5.88 -10.58
N GLY A 416 11.14 -4.86 -11.44
CA GLY A 416 10.54 -3.54 -11.20
C GLY A 416 11.23 -2.67 -10.15
N TYR A 417 12.51 -2.92 -9.85
CA TYR A 417 13.31 -1.94 -9.12
C TYR A 417 13.68 -0.79 -10.06
N PRO A 418 13.55 0.47 -9.61
CA PRO A 418 14.03 1.58 -10.41
C PRO A 418 15.58 1.57 -10.45
N PRO A 419 16.21 1.99 -11.56
CA PRO A 419 17.66 1.95 -11.75
C PRO A 419 18.48 2.50 -10.57
N GLU A 420 17.99 3.58 -9.95
CA GLU A 420 18.60 4.25 -8.80
C GLU A 420 18.63 3.44 -7.51
N LYS A 421 17.77 2.44 -7.37
CA LYS A 421 17.64 1.59 -6.17
C LYS A 421 18.37 0.26 -6.33
N ILE A 422 19.16 0.08 -7.39
CA ILE A 422 19.87 -1.18 -7.67
C ILE A 422 21.37 -1.00 -7.45
N ASN A 423 21.90 -1.69 -6.45
CA ASN A 423 23.31 -1.72 -6.12
C ASN A 423 23.91 -3.10 -6.48
N ILE A 424 24.98 -3.13 -7.28
CA ILE A 424 25.69 -4.38 -7.63
C ILE A 424 27.09 -4.39 -7.03
N GLN A 425 27.43 -5.48 -6.32
CA GLN A 425 28.75 -5.71 -5.76
C GLN A 425 29.35 -7.00 -6.31
N ILE A 426 30.62 -6.99 -6.69
CA ILE A 426 31.38 -8.19 -7.08
C ILE A 426 32.50 -8.41 -6.07
N ASN A 427 32.56 -9.59 -5.47
CA ASN A 427 33.58 -9.99 -4.50
C ASN A 427 33.77 -8.94 -3.38
N GLY A 428 32.67 -8.34 -2.91
CA GLY A 428 32.68 -7.31 -1.85
C GLY A 428 33.09 -5.90 -2.31
N LYS A 429 33.38 -5.69 -3.59
CA LYS A 429 33.63 -4.37 -4.17
C LYS A 429 32.37 -3.89 -4.87
N ALA A 430 31.86 -2.72 -4.47
CA ALA A 430 30.80 -2.05 -5.22
C ALA A 430 31.30 -1.77 -6.64
N ILE A 431 30.53 -2.20 -7.64
CA ILE A 431 30.73 -1.66 -8.98
C ILE A 431 30.07 -0.28 -8.93
N PRO A 432 30.84 0.81 -9.11
CA PRO A 432 30.27 2.14 -9.03
C PRO A 432 29.14 2.29 -10.05
N VAL A 433 27.93 2.49 -9.55
CA VAL A 433 26.87 3.22 -10.25
C VAL A 433 27.05 4.66 -9.74
N MET A 434 28.05 5.39 -10.26
CA MET A 434 28.37 6.71 -9.70
C MET A 434 27.41 7.76 -10.22
N TRP A 435 26.79 8.47 -9.28
CA TRP A 435 26.04 9.70 -9.46
C TRP A 435 26.99 10.86 -9.78
N LYS A 436 26.78 11.59 -10.88
CA LYS A 436 27.51 12.84 -11.15
C LYS A 436 26.64 14.06 -10.84
N LYS A 437 27.25 15.06 -10.19
CA LYS A 437 26.72 16.43 -10.11
C LYS A 437 26.99 17.15 -11.42
N ASN A 438 26.02 17.90 -11.95
CA ASN A 438 26.25 18.77 -13.10
C ASN A 438 27.09 20.01 -12.75
N ASP A 439 27.47 20.78 -13.77
CA ASP A 439 28.22 22.04 -13.67
C ASP A 439 27.51 23.14 -12.86
N LYS A 440 26.27 22.91 -12.40
CA LYS A 440 25.47 23.81 -11.54
C LYS A 440 25.28 23.26 -10.12
N GLY A 441 26.00 22.20 -9.74
CA GLY A 441 25.94 21.61 -8.40
C GLY A 441 24.62 20.90 -8.07
N LYS A 442 23.75 20.68 -9.06
CA LYS A 442 22.51 19.92 -8.92
C LYS A 442 22.77 18.47 -9.35
N ASP A 443 22.32 17.51 -8.55
CA ASP A 443 22.32 16.10 -8.94
C ASP A 443 21.45 15.97 -10.21
N THR A 444 22.02 15.49 -11.29
CA THR A 444 21.28 15.14 -12.51
C THR A 444 21.55 13.69 -12.83
N GLU A 445 20.50 12.99 -13.28
CA GLU A 445 20.45 11.57 -13.65
C GLU A 445 21.34 11.20 -14.86
N ASP A 446 22.62 11.53 -14.82
CA ASP A 446 23.62 11.01 -15.74
C ASP A 446 24.46 10.00 -14.96
N ILE A 447 23.96 8.77 -14.98
CA ILE A 447 24.58 7.59 -14.35
C ILE A 447 25.88 7.31 -15.14
N ASP A 448 26.95 6.84 -14.48
CA ASP A 448 28.09 6.23 -15.18
C ASP A 448 27.78 4.76 -15.53
N ASP A 449 26.63 4.50 -16.18
CA ASP A 449 26.17 3.17 -16.63
C ASP A 449 27.06 2.63 -17.76
N LYS A 450 27.99 3.47 -18.25
CA LYS A 450 29.08 3.14 -19.18
C LYS A 450 30.10 2.16 -18.60
N ALA A 451 30.02 1.74 -17.34
CA ALA A 451 30.92 0.71 -16.80
C ALA A 451 30.37 -0.72 -16.98
N LEU A 452 29.08 -0.95 -16.74
CA LEU A 452 28.44 -2.29 -16.81
C LEU A 452 27.78 -2.56 -18.17
N PHE A 453 27.21 -1.53 -18.80
CA PHE A 453 26.57 -1.61 -20.13
C PHE A 453 27.36 -0.84 -21.19
N LYS A 454 28.68 -0.68 -21.00
CA LYS A 454 29.56 0.05 -21.92
C LYS A 454 29.35 -0.36 -23.38
N ASP A 455 29.27 -1.66 -23.59
CA ASP A 455 29.16 -2.31 -24.89
C ASP A 455 27.70 -2.65 -25.26
N HIS A 456 26.74 -2.29 -24.39
CA HIS A 456 25.31 -2.65 -24.47
C HIS A 456 24.37 -1.46 -24.20
N GLN A 457 24.74 -0.24 -24.60
CA GLN A 457 23.98 0.98 -24.28
C GLN A 457 22.53 0.96 -24.80
N HIS A 458 22.29 0.37 -25.97
CA HIS A 458 20.94 0.25 -26.54
C HIS A 458 20.04 -0.69 -25.70
N GLU A 459 20.59 -1.80 -25.21
CA GLU A 459 19.87 -2.72 -24.32
C GLU A 459 19.49 -2.02 -23.02
N TYR A 460 20.40 -1.25 -22.46
CA TYR A 460 20.15 -0.46 -21.25
C TYR A 460 19.02 0.56 -21.43
N ALA A 461 19.01 1.33 -22.53
CA ALA A 461 17.92 2.27 -22.81
C ALA A 461 16.56 1.55 -22.93
N THR A 462 16.56 0.34 -23.49
CA THR A 462 15.36 -0.51 -23.58
C THR A 462 14.90 -0.97 -22.19
N LEU A 463 15.83 -1.41 -21.35
CA LEU A 463 15.57 -1.84 -19.98
C LEU A 463 15.05 -0.69 -19.10
N LYS A 464 15.59 0.52 -19.23
CA LYS A 464 15.08 1.70 -18.49
C LYS A 464 13.62 1.98 -18.85
N LYS A 465 13.29 1.97 -20.15
CA LYS A 465 11.90 2.13 -20.61
C LYS A 465 10.99 1.02 -20.07
N GLN A 466 11.45 -0.23 -20.10
CA GLN A 466 10.70 -1.35 -19.52
C GLN A 466 10.51 -1.19 -18.00
N SER A 467 11.52 -0.68 -17.29
CA SER A 467 11.43 -0.37 -15.86
C SER A 467 10.30 0.62 -15.57
N GLU A 468 10.25 1.72 -16.32
CA GLU A 468 9.22 2.75 -16.16
C GLU A 468 7.83 2.18 -16.45
N GLU A 469 7.69 1.34 -17.47
CA GLU A 469 6.44 0.66 -17.82
C GLU A 469 5.99 -0.31 -16.72
N ILE A 470 6.91 -1.12 -16.17
CA ILE A 470 6.64 -2.07 -15.08
C ILE A 470 6.24 -1.32 -13.81
N ILE A 471 6.99 -0.28 -13.41
CA ILE A 471 6.69 0.54 -12.23
C ILE A 471 5.32 1.21 -12.37
N LYS A 472 5.01 1.73 -13.55
CA LYS A 472 3.70 2.34 -13.84
C LYS A 472 2.58 1.31 -13.85
N GLY A 473 2.82 0.09 -14.35
CA GLY A 473 1.88 -1.03 -14.33
C GLY A 473 1.54 -1.43 -12.89
N MET A 474 2.55 -1.60 -12.05
CA MET A 474 2.40 -1.90 -10.62
C MET A 474 1.69 -0.80 -9.85
N GLY A 475 2.00 0.48 -10.11
CA GLY A 475 1.32 1.60 -9.46
C GLY A 475 -0.17 1.72 -9.82
N LYS A 476 -0.60 1.09 -10.92
CA LYS A 476 -2.00 1.00 -11.35
C LYS A 476 -2.68 -0.27 -10.85
N PHE A 477 -1.92 -1.18 -10.25
CA PHE A 477 -2.45 -2.44 -9.74
C PHE A 477 -3.41 -2.17 -8.59
N LYS A 478 -4.70 -2.37 -8.83
CA LYS A 478 -5.73 -2.37 -7.81
C LYS A 478 -6.02 -3.82 -7.44
N PRO A 479 -5.96 -4.20 -6.15
CA PRO A 479 -6.30 -5.55 -5.76
C PRO A 479 -7.76 -5.79 -6.14
N ILE A 480 -8.04 -6.87 -6.89
CA ILE A 480 -9.43 -7.22 -7.21
C ILE A 480 -10.06 -7.75 -5.92
N LEU A 481 -10.93 -6.93 -5.33
CA LEU A 481 -11.61 -7.21 -4.08
C LEU A 481 -12.67 -8.29 -4.36
N VAL A 482 -12.43 -9.52 -3.91
CA VAL A 482 -13.37 -10.63 -4.09
C VAL A 482 -14.71 -10.23 -3.47
N GLU A 483 -15.75 -10.08 -4.31
CA GLU A 483 -17.11 -9.76 -3.87
C GLU A 483 -17.76 -11.01 -3.25
N LYS A 484 -17.33 -11.41 -2.04
CA LYS A 484 -18.18 -12.25 -1.20
C LYS A 484 -19.05 -11.35 -0.32
N GLY A 485 -20.20 -10.94 -0.89
CA GLY A 485 -21.46 -10.62 -0.20
C GLY A 485 -21.48 -9.41 0.75
N GLY A 486 -22.55 -8.60 0.69
CA GLY A 486 -22.78 -7.47 1.59
C GLY A 486 -22.90 -7.82 3.09
N THR A 487 -22.95 -9.09 3.47
CA THR A 487 -22.99 -9.56 4.87
C THR A 487 -21.72 -9.21 5.66
N THR A 488 -20.55 -9.21 5.04
CA THR A 488 -19.25 -9.01 5.71
C THR A 488 -19.04 -7.58 6.22
N GLN A 489 -19.56 -6.58 5.50
CA GLN A 489 -19.44 -5.16 5.89
C GLN A 489 -20.29 -4.87 7.13
N GLU A 490 -21.50 -5.44 7.21
CA GLU A 490 -22.39 -5.15 8.34
C GLU A 490 -21.94 -5.89 9.60
N GLU A 491 -21.33 -7.06 9.46
CA GLU A 491 -20.62 -7.74 10.55
C GLU A 491 -19.47 -6.88 11.09
N MET A 492 -18.62 -6.31 10.21
CA MET A 492 -17.56 -5.39 10.63
C MET A 492 -18.12 -4.14 11.31
N LYS A 493 -19.21 -3.55 10.80
CA LYS A 493 -19.89 -2.42 11.46
C LYS A 493 -20.41 -2.78 12.84
N GLN A 494 -21.05 -3.93 12.99
CA GLN A 494 -21.55 -4.41 14.29
C GLN A 494 -20.41 -4.63 15.28
N GLU A 495 -19.30 -5.22 14.81
CA GLU A 495 -18.13 -5.44 15.63
C GLU A 495 -17.50 -4.12 16.09
N VAL A 496 -17.28 -3.18 15.17
CA VAL A 496 -16.76 -1.84 15.49
C VAL A 496 -17.69 -1.10 16.43
N LYS A 497 -19.01 -1.26 16.29
CA LYS A 497 -19.98 -0.72 17.23
C LYS A 497 -19.78 -1.30 18.64
N GLY A 498 -19.63 -2.62 18.77
CA GLY A 498 -19.32 -3.28 20.05
C GLY A 498 -17.98 -2.82 20.65
N LEU A 499 -16.95 -2.65 19.83
CA LEU A 499 -15.65 -2.12 20.27
C LEU A 499 -15.76 -0.67 20.79
N ARG A 500 -16.57 0.16 20.13
CA ARG A 500 -16.85 1.54 20.56
C ARG A 500 -17.65 1.57 21.86
N GLU A 501 -18.65 0.71 22.02
CA GLU A 501 -19.42 0.59 23.27
C GLU A 501 -18.54 0.14 24.45
N THR A 502 -17.66 -0.84 24.21
CA THR A 502 -16.71 -1.32 25.23
C THR A 502 -15.76 -0.20 25.68
N ARG A 503 -15.17 0.56 24.75
CA ARG A 503 -14.31 1.70 25.09
C ARG A 503 -15.04 2.77 25.91
N LYS A 504 -16.29 3.08 25.55
CA LYS A 504 -17.10 4.04 26.32
C LYS A 504 -17.34 3.58 27.76
N LEU A 505 -17.62 2.29 27.97
CA LEU A 505 -17.80 1.72 29.32
C LEU A 505 -16.50 1.76 30.11
N GLU A 506 -15.37 1.46 29.47
CA GLU A 506 -14.06 1.46 30.13
C GLU A 506 -13.60 2.87 30.53
N GLU A 507 -13.79 3.86 29.65
CA GLU A 507 -13.53 5.27 29.98
C GLU A 507 -14.41 5.75 31.14
N ALA A 508 -15.70 5.38 31.15
CA ALA A 508 -16.61 5.74 32.23
C ALA A 508 -16.18 5.12 33.57
N ARG A 509 -15.70 3.86 33.55
CA ARG A 509 -15.14 3.19 34.73
C ARG A 509 -13.90 3.93 35.25
N LEU A 510 -12.95 4.27 34.37
CA LEU A 510 -11.73 4.98 34.74
C LEU A 510 -12.01 6.39 35.30
N GLN A 511 -12.99 7.10 34.73
CA GLN A 511 -13.41 8.40 35.26
C GLN A 511 -14.02 8.28 36.66
N GLN A 512 -14.86 7.27 36.88
CA GLN A 512 -15.45 7.02 38.19
C GLN A 512 -14.36 6.69 39.22
N GLU A 513 -13.38 5.86 38.86
CA GLU A 513 -12.24 5.54 39.72
C GLU A 513 -11.40 6.77 40.08
N ALA A 514 -11.17 7.68 39.13
CA ALA A 514 -10.46 8.93 39.40
C ALA A 514 -11.23 9.84 40.37
N VAL A 515 -12.54 9.98 40.21
CA VAL A 515 -13.39 10.77 41.11
C VAL A 515 -13.43 10.15 42.52
N ASP A 516 -13.50 8.83 42.61
CA ASP A 516 -13.52 8.13 43.90
C ASP A 516 -12.16 8.23 44.62
N GLU A 517 -11.05 8.22 43.89
CA GLU A 517 -9.72 8.47 44.44
C GLU A 517 -9.56 9.92 44.93
N GLU A 518 -10.00 10.92 44.15
CA GLU A 518 -10.02 12.32 44.59
C GLU A 518 -10.86 12.51 45.86
N ARG A 519 -12.00 11.83 45.96
CA ARG A 519 -12.83 11.83 47.18
C ARG A 519 -12.12 11.19 48.37
N ARG A 520 -11.39 10.09 48.18
CA ARG A 520 -10.59 9.47 49.26
C ARG A 520 -9.47 10.39 49.73
N VAL A 521 -8.79 11.08 48.82
CA VAL A 521 -7.74 12.05 49.15
C VAL A 521 -8.31 13.24 49.93
N LEU A 522 -9.50 13.73 49.57
CA LEU A 522 -10.18 14.81 50.28
C LEU A 522 -10.73 14.41 51.65
N GLN A 523 -11.03 13.14 51.89
CA GLN A 523 -11.50 12.64 53.20
C GLN A 523 -10.34 12.36 54.18
N ASN A 524 -9.12 12.19 53.68
CA ASN A 524 -7.94 11.88 54.47
C ASN A 524 -7.05 13.10 54.78
N ASN A 525 -7.40 14.27 54.23
CA ASN A 525 -6.82 15.59 54.55
C ASN A 525 -7.83 16.40 55.35
#